data_AF-A0A0K3CRC0-F1
#
_entry.id   AF-A0A0K3CRC0-F1
#
_cell.length_a   1.000
_cell.length_b   1.000
_cell.length_c   1.000
_cell.angle_alpha   90.00
_cell.angle_beta   90.00
_cell.angle_gamma   90.00
#
_symmetry.space_group_name_H-M   'P 1'
#
loop_
_entity.id
_entity.type
_entity.pdbx_description
1 polymer ?
#
loop_
_entity_poly.entity_id
_entity_poly.type
_entity_poly.pdbx_seq_one_letter_code
_entity_poly.pdbx_strand_id
1 'polypeptide(L)'
;MSIAVSPAPAAAPGDSLLSTLRAFTRALETRRSLQAELEQALSSFLTSTPSALTNGADVLAAPSDSLETNETTEQPNGGAGLSTCASKALRPPSEEELQEVLRIGFAGLVELKEEVKVLQADVERRWERQDLARVVGRIEGWESERIHATLERDQLRRLQSLQPELDFDSSIAEKNALRDSLARQIQEEVQEVHAEIAELAAAEENPAERGALANGQ
;
A
#
# COMPACT_ATOMS: atom_id res chain seq x y z
N MET A 1 -37.45 27.16 -28.61
CA MET A 1 -36.34 27.07 -27.64
C MET A 1 -36.17 25.60 -27.29
N SER A 2 -35.18 24.95 -27.91
CA SER A 2 -34.93 23.51 -27.71
C SER A 2 -34.04 23.33 -26.48
N ILE A 3 -34.56 22.66 -25.46
CA ILE A 3 -33.77 22.26 -24.29
C ILE A 3 -33.09 20.96 -24.67
N ALA A 4 -31.77 21.03 -24.90
CA ALA A 4 -30.94 19.86 -25.08
C ALA A 4 -30.94 19.06 -23.78
N VAL A 5 -31.55 17.87 -23.81
CA VAL A 5 -31.40 16.86 -22.77
C VAL A 5 -29.96 16.38 -22.82
N SER A 6 -29.19 16.77 -21.80
CA SER A 6 -27.83 16.29 -21.59
C SER A 6 -27.86 14.77 -21.40
N PRO A 7 -27.04 13.99 -22.13
CA PRO A 7 -26.98 12.54 -21.91
C PRO A 7 -26.43 12.27 -20.51
N ALA A 8 -27.16 11.45 -19.76
CA ALA A 8 -26.75 10.94 -18.46
C ALA A 8 -25.36 10.27 -18.55
N PRO A 9 -24.53 10.36 -17.49
CA PRO A 9 -23.23 9.70 -17.49
C PRO A 9 -23.38 8.19 -17.66
N ALA A 10 -22.47 7.62 -18.44
CA ALA A 10 -22.42 6.21 -18.80
C ALA A 10 -22.45 5.29 -17.56
N ALA A 11 -23.34 4.31 -17.56
CA ALA A 11 -23.32 3.22 -16.61
C ALA A 11 -22.15 2.27 -16.92
N ALA A 12 -21.22 2.10 -15.97
CA ALA A 12 -20.29 0.96 -15.86
C ALA A 12 -19.56 1.03 -14.49
N PRO A 13 -19.06 -0.07 -13.89
CA PRO A 13 -19.31 -1.51 -14.12
C PRO A 13 -19.86 -2.22 -12.85
N GLY A 14 -20.89 -3.06 -12.99
CA GLY A 14 -21.30 -3.98 -11.93
C GLY A 14 -22.73 -4.45 -12.07
N ASP A 15 -23.01 -5.36 -13.00
CA ASP A 15 -24.37 -5.85 -13.26
C ASP A 15 -24.76 -7.08 -12.44
N SER A 16 -23.85 -7.60 -11.59
CA SER A 16 -24.13 -8.72 -10.67
C SER A 16 -23.52 -8.51 -9.29
N LEU A 17 -24.15 -9.08 -8.26
CA LEU A 17 -23.62 -9.10 -6.89
C LEU A 17 -22.20 -9.67 -6.83
N LEU A 18 -21.95 -10.73 -7.62
CA LEU A 18 -20.63 -11.34 -7.76
C LEU A 18 -19.57 -10.33 -8.23
N SER A 19 -19.92 -9.46 -9.20
CA SER A 19 -19.01 -8.42 -9.68
C SER A 19 -18.70 -7.38 -8.60
N THR A 20 -19.69 -7.00 -7.78
CA THR A 20 -19.52 -6.08 -6.64
C THR A 20 -18.61 -6.67 -5.57
N LEU A 21 -18.80 -7.94 -5.19
CA LEU A 21 -17.95 -8.60 -4.18
C LEU A 21 -16.51 -8.82 -4.67
N ARG A 22 -16.33 -9.13 -5.96
CA ARG A 22 -14.99 -9.20 -6.58
C ARG A 22 -14.31 -7.84 -6.61
N ALA A 23 -15.05 -6.76 -6.89
CA ALA A 23 -14.52 -5.40 -6.83
C ALA A 23 -14.06 -5.05 -5.40
N PHE A 24 -14.88 -5.39 -4.39
CA PHE A 24 -14.52 -5.22 -2.99
C PHE A 24 -13.23 -5.96 -2.61
N THR A 25 -13.10 -7.22 -3.01
CA THR A 25 -11.88 -8.02 -2.76
C THR A 25 -10.65 -7.38 -3.38
N ARG A 26 -10.74 -6.90 -4.63
CA ARG A 26 -9.63 -6.19 -5.29
C ARG A 26 -9.27 -4.88 -4.60
N ALA A 27 -10.27 -4.13 -4.12
CA ALA A 27 -10.04 -2.91 -3.37
C ALA A 27 -9.28 -3.20 -2.06
N LEU A 28 -9.64 -4.28 -1.35
CA LEU A 28 -8.91 -4.72 -0.16
C LEU A 28 -7.46 -5.13 -0.46
N GLU A 29 -7.23 -5.92 -1.51
CA GLU A 29 -5.89 -6.35 -1.91
C GLU A 29 -5.02 -5.14 -2.27
N THR A 30 -5.57 -4.22 -3.06
CA THR A 30 -4.88 -2.97 -3.46
C THR A 30 -4.54 -2.13 -2.23
N ARG A 31 -5.48 -1.99 -1.29
CA ARG A 31 -5.26 -1.28 -0.02
C ARG A 31 -4.13 -1.91 0.79
N ARG A 32 -4.11 -3.24 0.91
CA ARG A 32 -3.08 -3.96 1.66
C ARG A 32 -1.70 -3.81 1.02
N SER A 33 -1.62 -3.85 -0.31
CA SER A 33 -0.38 -3.56 -1.06
C SER A 33 0.11 -2.15 -0.75
N LEU A 34 -0.76 -1.16 -0.90
CA LEU A 34 -0.42 0.25 -0.65
C LEU A 34 0.02 0.49 0.80
N GLN A 35 -0.65 -0.14 1.75
CA GLN A 35 -0.27 -0.07 3.16
C GLN A 35 1.12 -0.70 3.40
N ALA A 36 1.40 -1.86 2.80
CA ALA A 36 2.72 -2.50 2.93
C ALA A 36 3.84 -1.62 2.34
N GLU A 37 3.58 -0.99 1.19
CA GLU A 37 4.51 -0.04 0.56
C GLU A 37 4.78 1.19 1.45
N LEU A 38 3.72 1.77 2.04
CA LEU A 38 3.84 2.88 2.99
C LEU A 38 4.62 2.49 4.24
N GLU A 39 4.34 1.33 4.83
CA GLU A 39 5.05 0.81 6.00
C GLU A 39 6.53 0.54 5.69
N GLN A 40 6.83 0.02 4.50
CA GLN A 40 8.20 -0.19 4.04
C GLN A 40 8.93 1.15 3.82
N ALA A 41 8.29 2.13 3.19
CA ALA A 41 8.84 3.47 3.00
C ALA A 41 9.15 4.14 4.34
N LEU A 42 8.21 4.11 5.29
CA LEU A 42 8.40 4.65 6.65
C LEU A 42 9.50 3.92 7.42
N SER A 43 9.51 2.59 7.38
CA SER A 43 10.54 1.79 8.06
C SER A 43 11.92 2.09 7.51
N SER A 44 12.05 2.16 6.18
CA SER A 44 13.32 2.49 5.52
C SER A 44 13.85 3.84 5.97
N PHE A 45 12.99 4.84 6.16
CA PHE A 45 13.40 6.16 6.64
C PHE A 45 13.82 6.16 8.11
N LEU A 46 13.06 5.48 8.97
CA LEU A 46 13.37 5.42 10.41
C LEU A 46 14.65 4.62 10.70
N THR A 47 14.97 3.61 9.89
CA THR A 47 16.20 2.82 10.05
C THR A 47 17.39 3.37 9.28
N SER A 48 17.15 4.13 8.20
CA SER A 48 18.21 4.84 7.47
C SER A 48 18.61 6.09 8.24
N THR A 49 19.25 5.89 9.39
CA THR A 49 20.06 6.96 9.97
C THR A 49 21.11 7.35 8.93
N PRO A 50 21.22 8.63 8.53
CA PRO A 50 22.32 9.06 7.67
C PRO A 50 23.60 8.74 8.42
N SER A 51 24.38 7.79 7.88
CA SER A 51 25.76 7.61 8.32
C SER A 51 26.42 8.97 8.20
N ALA A 52 26.84 9.54 9.33
CA ALA A 52 27.73 10.68 9.32
C ALA A 52 28.87 10.32 8.38
N LEU A 53 29.07 11.13 7.33
CA LEU A 53 30.24 11.04 6.48
C LEU A 53 31.45 11.19 7.40
N THR A 54 31.99 10.05 7.83
CA THR A 54 33.33 9.97 8.36
C THR A 54 34.18 10.46 7.20
N ASN A 55 34.76 11.64 7.34
CA ASN A 55 35.79 12.15 6.44
C ASN A 55 36.99 11.21 6.52
N GLY A 56 36.87 10.04 5.90
CA GLY A 56 37.93 9.08 5.63
C GLY A 56 38.63 9.51 4.35
N ALA A 57 39.35 10.62 4.43
CA ALA A 57 40.30 11.04 3.42
C ALA A 57 41.64 11.26 4.10
N ASP A 58 42.34 10.16 4.44
CA ASP A 58 43.79 10.05 4.25
C ASP A 58 44.25 8.59 4.45
N VAL A 59 44.12 7.75 3.42
CA VAL A 59 44.67 6.36 3.41
C VAL A 59 45.59 6.15 2.19
N LEU A 60 46.10 7.22 1.57
CA LEU A 60 47.07 7.11 0.47
C LEU A 60 48.17 8.18 0.49
N ALA A 61 48.66 8.58 1.66
CA ALA A 61 49.99 9.19 1.77
C ALA A 61 51.06 8.09 1.77
N ALA A 62 51.33 7.52 0.60
CA ALA A 62 52.55 6.74 0.35
C ALA A 62 53.74 7.71 0.14
N PRO A 63 54.98 7.32 0.48
CA PRO A 63 56.12 8.22 0.56
C PRO A 63 56.67 8.53 -0.83
N SER A 64 56.76 9.81 -1.19
CA SER A 64 57.51 10.26 -2.36
C SER A 64 58.99 10.38 -2.01
N ASP A 65 59.78 9.39 -2.44
CA ASP A 65 61.22 9.55 -2.65
C ASP A 65 61.47 9.93 -4.12
N SER A 66 62.51 10.72 -4.33
CA SER A 66 62.69 11.63 -5.47
C SER A 66 63.26 10.97 -6.73
N LEU A 67 62.92 11.47 -7.94
CA LEU A 67 63.86 12.06 -8.93
C LEU A 67 63.24 12.32 -10.32
N GLU A 68 63.84 13.30 -10.99
CA GLU A 68 63.51 14.05 -12.22
C GLU A 68 63.38 13.22 -13.52
N THR A 69 62.58 13.66 -14.51
CA THR A 69 62.98 14.34 -15.80
C THR A 69 61.94 14.19 -16.94
N ASN A 70 61.66 15.32 -17.61
CA ASN A 70 61.30 15.58 -19.02
C ASN A 70 60.00 15.10 -19.72
N GLU A 71 59.23 16.14 -20.12
CA GLU A 71 58.69 16.49 -21.45
C GLU A 71 57.82 15.53 -22.30
N THR A 72 56.59 16.00 -22.53
CA THR A 72 55.74 16.00 -23.75
C THR A 72 55.63 14.74 -24.63
N THR A 73 54.40 14.23 -24.83
CA THR A 73 53.69 14.04 -26.13
C THR A 73 52.36 13.25 -25.95
N GLU A 74 51.36 13.65 -26.74
CA GLU A 74 50.01 13.17 -27.05
C GLU A 74 49.53 11.71 -26.76
N GLN A 75 48.28 11.65 -26.22
CA GLN A 75 47.18 10.66 -26.43
C GLN A 75 47.41 9.15 -26.13
N PRO A 76 46.36 8.30 -26.15
CA PRO A 76 45.01 8.40 -25.55
C PRO A 76 44.72 7.12 -24.72
N ASN A 77 44.17 7.20 -23.49
CA ASN A 77 43.67 5.95 -22.88
C ASN A 77 42.61 6.16 -21.78
N GLY A 78 41.40 5.70 -22.09
CA GLY A 78 40.67 4.77 -21.23
C GLY A 78 40.37 5.20 -19.79
N GLY A 79 39.80 6.38 -19.58
CA GLY A 79 39.14 6.70 -18.32
C GLY A 79 37.67 6.30 -18.40
N ALA A 80 37.33 5.11 -17.91
CA ALA A 80 35.95 4.68 -17.74
C ALA A 80 35.17 5.76 -16.99
N GLY A 81 34.32 6.49 -17.70
CA GLY A 81 33.34 7.37 -17.12
C GLY A 81 32.43 6.53 -16.25
N LEU A 82 32.65 6.56 -14.94
CA LEU A 82 31.74 6.02 -13.96
C LEU A 82 30.40 6.72 -14.19
N SER A 83 29.49 5.96 -14.80
CA SER A 83 28.13 6.34 -15.12
C SER A 83 27.46 6.92 -13.87
N THR A 84 27.29 8.24 -13.87
CA THR A 84 26.57 9.02 -12.85
C THR A 84 25.09 8.65 -12.73
N CYS A 85 24.58 7.78 -13.60
CA CYS A 85 23.22 7.25 -13.54
C CYS A 85 23.07 6.11 -12.52
N ALA A 86 24.14 5.41 -12.14
CA ALA A 86 24.05 4.30 -11.17
C ALA A 86 23.99 4.80 -9.72
N SER A 87 24.65 5.91 -9.40
CA SER A 87 24.71 6.46 -8.03
C SER A 87 23.42 7.17 -7.60
N LYS A 88 22.52 7.50 -8.55
CA LYS A 88 21.22 8.12 -8.26
C LYS A 88 20.14 7.10 -7.88
N ALA A 89 20.32 5.83 -8.24
CA ALA A 89 19.37 4.74 -7.97
C ALA A 89 19.51 4.13 -6.55
N LEU A 90 20.60 4.43 -5.85
CA LEU A 90 20.94 3.84 -4.54
C LEU A 90 21.00 4.88 -3.41
N ARG A 91 20.54 6.11 -3.66
CA ARG A 91 20.43 7.13 -2.62
C ARG A 91 19.13 6.87 -1.81
N PRO A 92 19.18 6.89 -0.48
CA PRO A 92 17.96 6.92 0.34
C PRO A 92 17.07 8.09 -0.09
N PRO A 93 15.74 7.90 -0.21
CA PRO A 93 14.83 8.95 -0.66
C PRO A 93 15.04 10.23 0.15
N SER A 94 15.02 11.39 -0.52
CA SER A 94 15.05 12.68 0.18
C SER A 94 13.78 12.88 1.02
N GLU A 95 13.86 13.79 2.00
CA GLU A 95 12.71 14.10 2.86
C GLU A 95 11.51 14.61 2.05
N GLU A 96 11.75 15.40 1.00
CA GLU A 96 10.71 15.90 0.09
C GLU A 96 10.07 14.76 -0.72
N GLU A 97 10.88 13.84 -1.26
CA GLU A 97 10.38 12.66 -1.99
C GLU A 97 9.56 11.75 -1.06
N LEU A 98 10.00 11.56 0.19
CA LEU A 98 9.25 10.78 1.17
C LEU A 98 7.92 11.44 1.54
N GLN A 99 7.91 12.75 1.78
CA GLN A 99 6.67 13.48 2.06
C GLN A 99 5.67 13.33 0.91
N GLU A 100 6.14 13.39 -0.33
CA GLU A 100 5.30 13.19 -1.51
C GLU A 100 4.77 11.75 -1.62
N VAL A 101 5.61 10.73 -1.40
CA VAL A 101 5.18 9.32 -1.38
C VAL A 101 4.13 9.09 -0.30
N LEU A 102 4.33 9.63 0.91
CA LEU A 102 3.35 9.54 1.99
C LEU A 102 2.04 10.24 1.61
N ARG A 103 2.11 11.45 1.03
CA ARG A 103 0.93 12.19 0.58
C ARG A 103 0.12 11.41 -0.43
N ILE A 104 0.79 10.84 -1.45
CA ILE A 104 0.16 10.02 -2.49
C ILE A 104 -0.45 8.76 -1.87
N GLY A 105 0.29 8.04 -1.03
CA GLY A 105 -0.21 6.80 -0.45
C GLY A 105 -1.39 7.02 0.50
N PHE A 106 -1.37 8.07 1.33
CA PHE A 106 -2.53 8.40 2.16
C PHE A 106 -3.74 8.85 1.32
N ALA A 107 -3.53 9.60 0.25
CA ALA A 107 -4.61 9.94 -0.68
C ALA A 107 -5.24 8.67 -1.29
N GLY A 108 -4.41 7.72 -1.76
CA GLY A 108 -4.88 6.44 -2.28
C GLY A 108 -5.64 5.61 -1.24
N LEU A 109 -5.21 5.59 0.03
CA LEU A 109 -5.95 4.93 1.11
C LEU A 109 -7.33 5.55 1.34
N VAL A 110 -7.45 6.88 1.25
CA VAL A 110 -8.74 7.59 1.38
C VAL A 110 -9.65 7.30 0.19
N GLU A 111 -9.12 7.31 -1.03
CA GLU A 111 -9.88 6.96 -2.23
C GLU A 111 -10.44 5.53 -2.15
N LEU A 112 -9.60 4.56 -1.77
CA LEU A 112 -10.03 3.17 -1.57
C LEU A 112 -11.06 3.02 -0.45
N LYS A 113 -11.02 3.87 0.57
CA LYS A 113 -12.03 3.89 1.65
C LYS A 113 -13.38 4.37 1.13
N GLU A 114 -13.40 5.43 0.34
CA GLU A 114 -14.64 5.92 -0.27
C GLU A 114 -15.19 4.93 -1.31
N GLU A 115 -14.32 4.28 -2.09
CA GLU A 115 -14.72 3.20 -3.00
C GLU A 115 -15.41 2.05 -2.25
N VAL A 116 -14.82 1.58 -1.14
CA VAL A 116 -15.43 0.51 -0.32
C VAL A 116 -16.78 0.92 0.27
N LYS A 117 -16.96 2.20 0.66
CA LYS A 117 -18.28 2.68 1.12
C LYS A 117 -19.32 2.63 0.01
N VAL A 118 -18.96 2.98 -1.22
CA VAL A 118 -19.87 2.87 -2.37
C VAL A 118 -20.25 1.40 -2.59
N LEU A 119 -19.28 0.50 -2.58
CA LEU A 119 -19.52 -0.94 -2.72
C LEU A 119 -20.41 -1.49 -1.60
N GLN A 120 -20.19 -1.06 -0.35
CA GLN A 120 -21.03 -1.43 0.79
C GLN A 120 -22.48 -0.96 0.58
N ALA A 121 -22.67 0.28 0.14
CA ALA A 121 -23.99 0.84 -0.13
C ALA A 121 -24.69 0.11 -1.28
N ASP A 122 -23.96 -0.34 -2.31
CA ASP A 122 -24.51 -1.15 -3.39
C ASP A 122 -24.95 -2.54 -2.88
N VAL A 123 -24.13 -3.20 -2.05
CA VAL A 123 -24.50 -4.48 -1.41
C VAL A 123 -25.77 -4.34 -0.57
N GLU A 124 -25.90 -3.26 0.20
CA GLU A 124 -27.06 -3.01 1.05
C GLU A 124 -28.32 -2.64 0.24
N ARG A 125 -28.22 -1.69 -0.69
CA ARG A 125 -29.39 -1.05 -1.32
C ARG A 125 -29.77 -1.67 -2.65
N ARG A 126 -28.79 -2.04 -3.48
CA ARG A 126 -29.04 -2.58 -4.82
C ARG A 126 -29.27 -4.08 -4.77
N TRP A 127 -28.52 -4.77 -3.92
CA TRP A 127 -28.58 -6.22 -3.80
C TRP A 127 -29.38 -6.71 -2.59
N GLU A 128 -29.81 -5.80 -1.70
CA GLU A 128 -30.62 -6.09 -0.51
C GLU A 128 -29.98 -7.11 0.46
N ARG A 129 -28.64 -7.24 0.43
CA ARG A 129 -27.87 -8.17 1.27
C ARG A 129 -27.29 -7.46 2.50
N GLN A 130 -28.14 -7.22 3.50
CA GLN A 130 -27.72 -6.57 4.75
C GLN A 130 -26.67 -7.36 5.53
N ASP A 131 -26.71 -8.68 5.44
CA ASP A 131 -25.72 -9.60 6.01
C ASP A 131 -24.32 -9.29 5.47
N LEU A 132 -24.16 -9.30 4.14
CA LEU A 132 -22.89 -9.02 3.48
C LEU A 132 -22.45 -7.56 3.66
N ALA A 133 -23.39 -6.62 3.64
CA ALA A 133 -23.07 -5.20 3.90
C ALA A 133 -22.50 -4.98 5.31
N ARG A 134 -22.94 -5.78 6.31
CA ARG A 134 -22.37 -5.76 7.67
C ARG A 134 -20.98 -6.37 7.71
N VAL A 135 -20.75 -7.48 7.00
CA VAL A 135 -19.41 -8.12 6.86
C VAL A 135 -18.42 -7.12 6.26
N VAL A 136 -18.77 -6.53 5.11
CA VAL A 136 -17.98 -5.49 4.44
C VAL A 136 -17.71 -4.30 5.37
N GLY A 137 -18.73 -3.85 6.11
CA GLY A 137 -18.60 -2.76 7.08
C GLY A 137 -17.68 -3.09 8.25
N ARG A 138 -17.72 -4.32 8.78
CA ARG A 138 -16.79 -4.78 9.84
C ARG A 138 -15.35 -4.80 9.34
N ILE A 139 -15.13 -5.37 8.15
CA ILE A 139 -13.81 -5.39 7.50
C ILE A 139 -13.25 -3.97 7.36
N GLU A 140 -14.06 -3.04 6.84
CA GLU A 140 -13.63 -1.63 6.67
C GLU A 140 -13.33 -0.94 8.01
N GLY A 141 -14.13 -1.20 9.03
CA GLY A 141 -13.91 -0.70 10.39
C GLY A 141 -12.56 -1.17 10.95
N TRP A 142 -12.29 -2.48 10.87
CA TRP A 142 -11.05 -3.06 11.38
C TRP A 142 -9.83 -2.69 10.55
N GLU A 143 -9.93 -2.56 9.22
CA GLU A 143 -8.82 -2.05 8.39
C GLU A 143 -8.49 -0.59 8.76
N SER A 144 -9.51 0.26 8.97
CA SER A 144 -9.32 1.64 9.45
C SER A 144 -8.64 1.67 10.82
N GLU A 145 -9.07 0.84 11.76
CA GLU A 145 -8.47 0.74 13.09
C GLU A 145 -7.02 0.23 13.05
N ARG A 146 -6.74 -0.74 12.16
CA ARG A 146 -5.40 -1.29 11.94
C ARG A 146 -4.45 -0.24 11.37
N ILE A 147 -4.91 0.60 10.45
CA ILE A 147 -4.14 1.76 9.94
C ILE A 147 -3.85 2.72 11.10
N HIS A 148 -4.85 3.06 11.92
CA HIS A 148 -4.65 3.95 13.06
C HIS A 148 -3.60 3.41 14.05
N ALA A 149 -3.69 2.13 14.42
CA ALA A 149 -2.73 1.48 15.29
C ALA A 149 -1.31 1.46 14.69
N THR A 150 -1.18 1.38 13.36
CA THR A 150 0.10 1.48 12.65
C THR A 150 0.71 2.87 12.80
N LEU A 151 -0.10 3.93 12.61
CA LEU A 151 0.36 5.31 12.74
C LEU A 151 0.78 5.64 14.18
N GLU A 152 -0.01 5.21 15.18
CA GLU A 152 0.33 5.42 16.58
C GLU A 152 1.63 4.69 16.96
N ARG A 153 1.81 3.45 16.51
CA ARG A 153 3.08 2.71 16.69
C ARG A 153 4.26 3.48 16.11
N ASP A 154 4.11 4.03 14.91
CA ASP A 154 5.21 4.75 14.24
C ASP A 154 5.50 6.10 14.87
N GLN A 155 4.48 6.80 15.38
CA GLN A 155 4.66 7.98 16.21
C GLN A 155 5.44 7.65 17.49
N LEU A 156 5.10 6.55 18.18
CA LEU A 156 5.80 6.10 19.38
C LEU A 156 7.27 5.76 19.09
N ARG A 157 7.55 5.04 17.99
CA ARG A 157 8.92 4.75 17.55
C ARG A 157 9.72 6.02 17.27
N ARG A 158 9.09 7.01 16.62
CA ARG A 158 9.73 8.31 16.37
C ARG A 158 9.98 9.06 17.68
N LEU A 159 9.04 9.08 18.60
CA LEU A 159 9.22 9.69 19.92
C LEU A 159 10.35 9.02 20.69
N GLN A 160 10.43 7.69 20.67
CA GLN A 160 11.54 6.93 21.28
C GLN A 160 12.90 7.32 20.69
N SER A 161 12.97 7.53 19.37
CA SER A 161 14.22 7.97 18.71
C SER A 161 14.64 9.39 19.10
N LEU A 162 13.67 10.27 19.39
CA LEU A 162 13.90 11.66 19.77
C LEU A 162 14.13 11.82 21.28
N GLN A 163 13.56 10.94 22.09
CA GLN A 163 13.55 10.99 23.55
C GLN A 163 13.87 9.59 24.10
N PRO A 164 15.14 9.14 24.03
CA PRO A 164 15.53 7.78 24.42
C PRO A 164 15.41 7.52 25.93
N GLU A 165 15.20 8.57 26.73
CA GLU A 165 14.96 8.49 28.18
C GLU A 165 13.55 7.99 28.51
N LEU A 166 12.61 8.08 27.56
CA LEU A 166 11.26 7.57 27.70
C LEU A 166 11.17 6.16 27.10
N ASP A 167 10.67 5.22 27.91
CA ASP A 167 10.41 3.86 27.46
C ASP A 167 9.00 3.78 26.83
N PHE A 168 8.96 3.46 25.54
CA PHE A 168 7.73 3.23 24.79
C PHE A 168 7.57 1.77 24.33
N ASP A 169 8.47 0.86 24.74
CA ASP A 169 8.52 -0.51 24.22
C ASP A 169 7.21 -1.26 24.50
N SER A 170 6.64 -1.09 25.69
CA SER A 170 5.36 -1.70 26.07
C SER A 170 4.20 -1.21 25.19
N SER A 171 4.10 0.11 24.98
CA SER A 171 3.05 0.69 24.13
C SER A 171 3.22 0.30 22.65
N ILE A 172 4.45 0.21 22.16
CA ILE A 172 4.75 -0.28 20.81
C ILE A 172 4.33 -1.75 20.69
N ALA A 173 4.63 -2.59 21.69
CA ALA A 173 4.22 -3.99 21.73
C ALA A 173 2.70 -4.14 21.76
N GLU A 174 1.98 -3.33 22.53
CA GLU A 174 0.52 -3.29 22.57
C GLU A 174 -0.08 -2.95 21.20
N LYS A 175 0.45 -1.92 20.52
CA LYS A 175 -0.01 -1.56 19.17
C LYS A 175 0.27 -2.66 18.15
N ASN A 176 1.39 -3.37 18.26
CA ASN A 176 1.66 -4.54 17.40
C ASN A 176 0.67 -5.67 17.66
N ALA A 177 0.40 -6.01 18.92
CA ALA A 177 -0.56 -7.04 19.28
C ALA A 177 -1.98 -6.71 18.78
N LEU A 178 -2.39 -5.44 18.87
CA LEU A 178 -3.65 -4.95 18.32
C LEU A 178 -3.71 -5.13 16.80
N ARG A 179 -2.65 -4.73 16.07
CA ARG A 179 -2.57 -4.90 14.60
C ARG A 179 -2.69 -6.38 14.19
N ASP A 180 -2.04 -7.27 14.92
CA ASP A 180 -2.07 -8.71 14.66
C ASP A 180 -3.44 -9.33 15.00
N SER A 181 -4.12 -8.83 16.02
CA SER A 181 -5.49 -9.22 16.36
C SER A 181 -6.47 -8.78 15.27
N LEU A 182 -6.40 -7.51 14.84
CA LEU A 182 -7.25 -6.98 13.78
C LEU A 182 -7.00 -7.70 12.44
N ALA A 183 -5.75 -7.99 12.10
CA ALA A 183 -5.41 -8.73 10.89
C ALA A 183 -6.06 -10.13 10.86
N ARG A 184 -6.10 -10.83 12.01
CA ARG A 184 -6.78 -12.12 12.13
C ARG A 184 -8.30 -11.98 11.94
N GLN A 185 -8.91 -11.02 12.63
CA GLN A 185 -10.35 -10.76 12.51
C GLN A 185 -10.76 -10.43 11.07
N ILE A 186 -10.01 -9.55 10.40
CA ILE A 186 -10.26 -9.21 9.00
C ILE A 186 -10.14 -10.44 8.11
N GLN A 187 -9.13 -11.29 8.33
CA GLN A 187 -8.94 -12.50 7.52
C GLN A 187 -10.10 -13.50 7.67
N GLU A 188 -10.68 -13.63 8.86
CA GLU A 188 -11.85 -14.47 9.11
C GLU A 188 -13.07 -13.99 8.30
N GLU A 189 -13.36 -12.69 8.32
CA GLU A 189 -14.49 -12.12 7.55
C GLU A 189 -14.23 -12.13 6.04
N VAL A 190 -12.98 -11.94 5.61
CA VAL A 190 -12.62 -12.04 4.18
C VAL A 190 -12.85 -13.46 3.65
N GLN A 191 -12.66 -14.50 4.49
CA GLN A 191 -13.01 -15.87 4.11
C GLN A 191 -14.52 -16.03 3.91
N GLU A 192 -15.36 -15.37 4.70
CA GLU A 192 -16.82 -15.36 4.49
C GLU A 192 -17.19 -14.75 3.14
N VAL A 193 -16.58 -13.61 2.78
CA VAL A 193 -16.79 -12.99 1.46
C VAL A 193 -16.30 -13.88 0.32
N HIS A 194 -15.15 -14.56 0.48
CA HIS A 194 -14.66 -15.49 -0.53
C HIS A 194 -15.55 -16.72 -0.71
N ALA A 195 -16.12 -17.25 0.38
CA ALA A 195 -17.07 -18.35 0.32
C ALA A 195 -18.33 -17.93 -0.47
N GLU A 196 -18.87 -16.75 -0.21
CA GLU A 196 -20.01 -16.20 -0.96
C GLU A 196 -19.67 -16.01 -2.45
N ILE A 197 -18.48 -15.50 -2.77
CA ILE A 197 -18.01 -15.38 -4.17
C ILE A 197 -17.98 -16.75 -4.85
N ALA A 198 -17.50 -17.79 -4.17
CA ALA A 198 -17.41 -19.13 -4.72
C ALA A 198 -18.80 -19.73 -4.97
N GLU A 199 -19.74 -19.55 -4.03
CA GLU A 199 -21.12 -20.00 -4.16
C GLU A 199 -21.84 -19.31 -5.33
N LEU A 200 -21.74 -17.98 -5.42
CA LEU A 200 -22.33 -17.20 -6.50
C LEU A 200 -21.71 -17.56 -7.87
N ALA A 201 -20.40 -17.77 -7.95
CA ALA A 201 -19.74 -18.20 -9.18
C ALA A 201 -20.21 -19.58 -9.64
N ALA A 202 -20.32 -20.55 -8.72
CA ALA A 202 -20.83 -21.89 -9.04
C ALA A 202 -22.30 -21.86 -9.50
N ALA A 203 -23.11 -20.95 -8.94
CA ALA A 203 -24.50 -20.75 -9.34
C ALA A 203 -24.64 -20.11 -10.73
N GLU A 204 -23.74 -19.21 -11.12
CA GLU A 204 -23.71 -18.62 -12.47
C GLU A 204 -23.28 -19.62 -13.54
N GLU A 205 -22.43 -20.60 -13.21
CA GLU A 205 -21.95 -21.63 -14.13
C GLU A 205 -22.97 -22.77 -14.40
N ASN A 206 -23.95 -22.97 -13.52
CA ASN A 206 -25.00 -24.01 -13.66
C ASN A 206 -26.43 -23.45 -13.85
N PRO A 207 -26.71 -22.69 -14.93
CA PRO A 207 -28.07 -22.18 -15.17
C PRO A 207 -29.09 -23.27 -15.54
N ALA A 208 -28.63 -24.50 -15.86
CA ALA A 208 -29.45 -25.59 -16.38
C ALA A 208 -30.42 -26.22 -15.35
N GLU A 209 -30.14 -26.15 -14.04
CA GLU A 209 -31.04 -26.71 -13.01
C GLU A 209 -32.21 -25.79 -12.63
N ARG A 210 -32.13 -24.48 -12.91
CA ARG A 210 -33.25 -23.54 -12.67
C ARG A 210 -34.37 -23.62 -13.70
N GLY A 211 -34.10 -24.14 -14.91
CA GLY A 211 -35.09 -24.26 -15.98
C GLY A 211 -35.98 -25.52 -15.93
N ALA A 212 -35.56 -26.56 -15.20
CA ALA A 212 -36.26 -27.85 -15.19
C ALA A 212 -37.49 -27.90 -14.26
N LEU A 213 -37.62 -26.95 -13.32
CA LEU A 213 -38.74 -26.90 -12.38
C LEU A 213 -39.89 -25.98 -12.83
N ALA A 214 -39.72 -25.18 -13.88
CA ALA A 214 -40.72 -24.20 -14.32
C ALA A 214 -41.64 -24.68 -15.47
N ASN A 215 -41.30 -25.77 -16.17
CA ASN A 215 -42.09 -26.33 -17.29
C ASN A 215 -42.79 -27.65 -16.95
N GLY A 216 -42.93 -27.95 -15.66
CA GLY A 216 -43.53 -29.19 -15.16
C GLY A 216 -44.90 -29.00 -14.52
N GLN A 217 -45.78 -28.15 -15.07
CA GLN A 217 -47.23 -28.16 -14.78
C GLN A 217 -48.03 -27.76 -16.01
#